data_AF-A0AAV5ZMX2-F1
#
_entry.id   AF-A0AAV5ZMX2-F1
#
_cell.length_a   1.000
_cell.length_b   1.000
_cell.length_c   1.000
_cell.angle_alpha   90.00
_cell.angle_beta   90.00
_cell.angle_gamma   90.00
#
_symmetry.space_group_name_H-M   'P 1'
#
loop_
_entity.id
_entity.type
_entity.pdbx_description
1 polymer ?
#
loop_
_entity_poly.entity_id
_entity_poly.type
_entity_poly.pdbx_seq_one_letter_code
_entity_poly.pdbx_strand_id
1 'polypeptide(L)'
;MMSNRRAVIGLAGLVALGILGWGGWAWYKSSLEVATDDAYVEGTISPISAKVAGHIVELRVNDNQAVRAGEILLRVDPRDFEAKRDQARAAVAVAEANVVAARAELPLTRETTRSQVDEVKAALEGTRVGVRSSESAVDEVRARLESKRAAAAASQADVVAAESNQRKARRDLDRMQQLMKNDYVSRREHDDAVAALENADAALEASRRRLGAIEKEVQQTEAEVASRVLGTEQARSRVAEVRGTLSKAESQQGSVSVKAAELARAEALLKAAQADLAVTELNVEHTVVRSPIDGVVAKRGVEVGQIVQPGQPLLALVPLHEVWVIANFKETQLTKIRPGQKAEVRIDTFPGTLFEGKVDSISAGTGSRFSLLPPENATGNWVKVVQRVPVKILLDGKRAGNPQALRAGMSAYVVVRTK
;
A
#
# COMPACT_ATOMS: atom_id res chain seq x y z
N MET A 1 -52.60 102.40 12.61
CA MET A 1 -52.40 101.18 13.42
C MET A 1 -52.90 99.92 12.69
N MET A 2 -52.49 99.70 11.43
CA MET A 2 -52.96 98.56 10.59
C MET A 2 -51.83 97.78 9.89
N SER A 3 -50.55 98.14 10.06
CA SER A 3 -49.42 97.46 9.38
C SER A 3 -48.96 96.16 10.06
N ASN A 4 -49.17 95.99 11.37
CA ASN A 4 -48.64 94.83 12.11
C ASN A 4 -49.56 93.60 12.09
N ARG A 5 -50.86 93.72 11.76
CA ARG A 5 -51.77 92.56 11.69
C ARG A 5 -51.46 91.63 10.51
N ARG A 6 -51.07 92.19 9.36
CA ARG A 6 -50.68 91.39 8.19
C ARG A 6 -49.34 90.66 8.40
N ALA A 7 -48.40 91.29 9.10
CA ALA A 7 -47.13 90.66 9.47
C ALA A 7 -47.32 89.51 10.48
N VAL A 8 -48.19 89.68 11.49
CA VAL A 8 -48.49 88.63 12.48
C VAL A 8 -49.24 87.45 11.86
N ILE A 9 -50.20 87.71 10.96
CA ILE A 9 -50.92 86.64 10.23
C ILE A 9 -49.98 85.90 9.26
N GLY A 10 -49.07 86.62 8.59
CA GLY A 10 -48.04 86.01 7.74
C GLY A 10 -47.06 85.13 8.52
N LEU A 11 -46.64 85.57 9.70
CA LEU A 11 -45.77 84.79 10.59
C LEU A 11 -46.48 83.55 11.15
N ALA A 12 -47.75 83.67 11.56
CA ALA A 12 -48.55 82.53 12.02
C ALA A 12 -48.78 81.49 10.91
N GLY A 13 -49.01 81.94 9.67
CA GLY A 13 -49.12 81.05 8.50
C GLY A 13 -47.81 80.31 8.20
N LEU A 14 -46.66 80.98 8.33
CA LEU A 14 -45.34 80.37 8.17
C LEU A 14 -45.04 79.33 9.26
N VAL A 15 -45.38 79.60 10.53
CA VAL A 15 -45.22 78.65 11.63
C VAL A 15 -46.13 77.43 11.44
N ALA A 16 -47.38 77.63 11.02
CA ALA A 16 -48.30 76.53 10.73
C ALA A 16 -47.82 75.66 9.55
N LEU A 17 -47.30 76.27 8.48
CA LEU A 17 -46.66 75.56 7.37
C LEU A 17 -45.40 74.82 7.81
N GLY A 18 -44.60 75.40 8.71
CA GLY A 18 -43.44 74.75 9.31
C GLY A 18 -43.82 73.52 10.14
N ILE A 19 -44.87 73.61 10.97
CA ILE A 19 -45.37 72.49 11.78
C ILE A 19 -46.00 71.41 10.90
N LEU A 20 -46.79 71.77 9.90
CA LEU A 20 -47.39 70.80 8.96
C LEU A 20 -46.35 70.15 8.07
N GLY A 21 -45.34 70.90 7.61
CA GLY A 21 -44.21 70.38 6.85
C GLY A 21 -43.35 69.43 7.69
N TRP A 22 -43.04 69.81 8.93
CA TRP A 22 -42.30 68.95 9.86
C TRP A 22 -43.11 67.71 10.27
N GLY A 23 -44.40 67.87 10.57
CA GLY A 23 -45.31 66.77 10.90
C GLY A 23 -45.51 65.82 9.73
N GLY A 24 -45.67 66.34 8.51
CA GLY A 24 -45.75 65.55 7.28
C GLY A 24 -44.45 64.81 6.99
N TRP A 25 -43.29 65.45 7.17
CA TRP A 25 -41.98 64.83 7.02
C TRP A 25 -41.71 63.75 8.08
N ALA A 26 -42.04 64.01 9.34
CA ALA A 26 -41.89 63.07 10.45
C ALA A 26 -42.82 61.85 10.28
N TRP A 27 -44.06 62.07 9.84
CA TRP A 27 -45.01 61.01 9.52
C TRP A 27 -44.55 60.17 8.33
N TYR A 28 -44.08 60.81 7.26
CA TYR A 28 -43.52 60.13 6.09
C TYR A 28 -42.30 59.27 6.46
N LYS A 29 -41.38 59.82 7.26
CA LYS A 29 -40.20 59.09 7.75
C LYS A 29 -40.59 57.90 8.63
N SER A 30 -41.50 58.09 9.59
CA SER A 30 -41.97 57.01 10.47
C SER A 30 -42.78 55.93 9.75
N SER A 31 -43.35 56.21 8.58
CA SER A 31 -44.11 55.22 7.80
C SER A 31 -43.21 54.26 7.01
N LEU A 32 -41.97 54.70 6.73
CA LEU A 32 -40.94 54.00 5.94
C LEU A 32 -39.86 53.34 6.79
N GLU A 33 -39.95 53.44 8.12
CA GLU A 33 -38.99 52.85 9.05
C GLU A 33 -39.72 51.95 10.04
N VAL A 34 -39.17 50.76 10.28
CA VAL A 34 -39.66 49.84 11.30
C VAL A 34 -38.56 49.63 12.30
N ALA A 35 -38.83 49.96 13.57
CA ALA A 35 -37.86 49.88 14.63
C ALA A 35 -38.23 48.84 15.70
N THR A 36 -37.21 48.28 16.33
CA THR A 36 -37.32 47.43 17.51
C THR A 36 -36.19 47.73 18.49
N ASP A 37 -36.53 47.72 19.77
CA ASP A 37 -35.64 47.80 20.93
C ASP A 37 -35.27 46.42 21.49
N ASP A 38 -35.91 45.37 20.99
CA ASP A 38 -35.62 43.98 21.33
C ASP A 38 -34.64 43.44 20.31
N ALA A 39 -33.39 43.88 20.40
CA ALA A 39 -32.31 43.33 19.60
C ALA A 39 -31.06 43.13 20.46
N TYR A 40 -30.26 42.15 20.08
CA TYR A 40 -28.99 41.86 20.74
C TYR A 40 -27.93 41.39 19.75
N VAL A 41 -26.68 41.67 20.08
CA VAL A 41 -25.51 41.17 19.35
C VAL A 41 -25.33 39.69 19.65
N GLU A 42 -25.12 38.89 18.63
CA GLU A 42 -24.78 37.48 18.72
C GLU A 42 -23.50 37.20 17.90
N GLY A 43 -22.78 36.15 18.26
CA GLY A 43 -21.59 35.72 17.55
C GLY A 43 -21.36 34.23 17.71
N THR A 44 -20.58 33.65 16.79
CA THR A 44 -20.22 32.24 16.83
C THR A 44 -19.34 31.97 18.06
N ILE A 45 -19.74 31.05 18.93
CA ILE A 45 -18.91 30.59 20.05
C ILE A 45 -18.28 29.26 19.65
N SER A 46 -16.96 29.23 19.49
CA SER A 46 -16.22 28.01 19.16
C SER A 46 -15.63 27.40 20.43
N PRO A 47 -16.14 26.25 20.91
CA PRO A 47 -15.52 25.55 22.02
C PRO A 47 -14.21 24.90 21.57
N ILE A 48 -13.13 25.17 22.29
CA ILE A 48 -11.85 24.50 22.11
C ILE A 48 -11.78 23.35 23.11
N SER A 49 -11.71 22.13 22.59
CA SER A 49 -11.69 20.91 23.40
C SER A 49 -10.32 20.26 23.46
N ALA A 50 -10.07 19.48 24.51
CA ALA A 50 -8.88 18.65 24.63
C ALA A 50 -8.90 17.53 23.58
N LYS A 51 -7.74 17.23 22.99
CA LYS A 51 -7.55 16.06 22.12
C LYS A 51 -6.91 14.87 22.83
N VAL A 52 -6.20 15.12 23.93
CA VAL A 52 -5.53 14.12 24.76
C VAL A 52 -5.93 14.27 26.21
N ALA A 53 -5.89 13.18 26.97
CA ALA A 53 -6.10 13.19 28.41
C ALA A 53 -4.82 13.63 29.15
N GLY A 54 -4.95 14.35 30.26
CA GLY A 54 -3.82 14.64 31.14
C GLY A 54 -4.05 15.82 32.06
N HIS A 55 -3.04 16.13 32.87
CA HIS A 55 -3.06 17.27 33.78
C HIS A 55 -2.65 18.55 33.03
N ILE A 56 -3.37 19.65 33.27
CA ILE A 56 -2.96 20.96 32.77
C ILE A 56 -1.78 21.46 33.62
N VAL A 57 -0.63 21.66 32.99
CA VAL A 57 0.59 22.15 33.67
C VAL A 57 0.80 23.65 33.49
N GLU A 58 0.28 24.19 32.39
CA GLU A 58 0.47 25.59 32.04
C GLU A 58 -0.80 26.13 31.37
N LEU A 59 -1.25 27.29 31.83
CA LEU A 59 -2.35 28.04 31.23
C LEU A 59 -1.82 29.45 30.90
N ARG A 60 -1.86 29.82 29.62
CA ARG A 60 -1.27 31.06 29.11
C ARG A 60 -2.28 32.16 28.81
N VAL A 61 -3.56 31.89 29.04
CA VAL A 61 -4.65 32.82 28.69
C VAL A 61 -5.61 33.02 29.85
N ASN A 62 -6.09 34.24 29.97
CA ASN A 62 -7.10 34.64 30.95
C ASN A 62 -8.47 34.87 30.29
N ASP A 63 -9.51 34.92 31.11
CA ASP A 63 -10.84 35.32 30.66
C ASP A 63 -10.82 36.74 30.06
N ASN A 64 -11.54 36.92 28.95
CA ASN A 64 -11.65 38.15 28.16
C ASN A 64 -10.35 38.62 27.48
N GLN A 65 -9.34 37.74 27.35
CA GLN A 65 -8.10 38.05 26.64
C GLN A 65 -8.23 37.80 25.13
N ALA A 66 -7.70 38.72 24.32
CA ALA A 66 -7.58 38.53 22.88
C ALA A 66 -6.41 37.59 22.55
N VAL A 67 -6.63 36.66 21.63
CA VAL A 67 -5.65 35.67 21.18
C VAL A 67 -5.61 35.60 19.66
N ARG A 68 -4.45 35.24 19.11
CA ARG A 68 -4.25 35.04 17.68
C ARG A 68 -4.30 33.57 17.30
N ALA A 69 -4.60 33.28 16.03
CA ALA A 69 -4.49 31.94 15.48
C ALA A 69 -3.06 31.39 15.66
N GLY A 70 -2.95 30.14 16.11
CA GLY A 70 -1.68 29.45 16.43
C GLY A 70 -1.09 29.77 17.81
N GLU A 71 -1.61 30.77 18.52
CA GLU A 71 -1.17 31.13 19.88
C GLU A 71 -1.46 29.99 20.86
N ILE A 72 -0.50 29.72 21.75
CA ILE A 72 -0.62 28.65 22.75
C ILE A 72 -1.56 29.11 23.85
N LEU A 73 -2.64 28.37 24.05
CA LEU A 73 -3.65 28.67 25.07
C LEU A 73 -3.30 27.98 26.39
N LEU A 74 -2.98 26.69 26.33
CA LEU A 74 -2.59 25.89 27.47
C LEU A 74 -1.73 24.70 27.05
N ARG A 75 -1.09 24.07 28.03
CA ARG A 75 -0.34 22.83 27.87
C ARG A 75 -0.80 21.78 28.87
N VAL A 76 -1.00 20.58 28.34
CA VAL A 76 -1.15 19.34 29.09
C VAL A 76 0.25 18.77 29.36
N ASP A 77 0.46 18.09 30.49
CA ASP A 77 1.75 17.48 30.85
C ASP A 77 2.25 16.56 29.70
N PRO A 78 3.39 16.87 29.07
CA PRO A 78 3.86 16.12 27.91
C PRO A 78 4.68 14.89 28.29
N ARG A 79 5.12 14.74 29.55
CA ARG A 79 6.16 13.77 29.94
C ARG A 79 5.83 12.33 29.56
N ASP A 80 4.59 11.89 29.80
CA ASP A 80 4.16 10.54 29.45
C ASP A 80 4.09 10.33 27.93
N PHE A 81 3.75 11.37 27.17
CA PHE A 81 3.68 11.33 25.71
C PHE A 81 5.08 11.36 25.08
N GLU A 82 5.99 12.17 25.64
CA GLU A 82 7.39 12.22 25.23
C GLU A 82 8.09 10.88 25.50
N ALA A 83 7.88 10.28 26.67
CA ALA A 83 8.40 8.97 27.00
C ALA A 83 7.90 7.89 26.02
N LYS A 84 6.60 7.91 25.67
CA LYS A 84 6.03 7.01 24.65
C LYS A 84 6.62 7.27 23.26
N ARG A 85 6.82 8.54 22.88
CA ARG A 85 7.44 8.91 21.60
C ARG A 85 8.86 8.34 21.51
N ASP A 86 9.63 8.50 22.59
CA ASP A 86 11.01 8.03 22.63
C ASP A 86 11.08 6.49 22.61
N GLN A 87 10.12 5.81 23.25
CA GLN A 87 9.94 4.36 23.13
C GLN A 87 9.61 3.93 21.69
N ALA A 88 8.67 4.60 21.03
CA ALA A 88 8.31 4.31 19.64
C ALA A 88 9.47 4.59 18.68
N ARG A 89 10.23 5.65 18.92
CA ARG A 89 11.45 5.98 18.15
C ARG A 89 12.52 4.90 18.32
N ALA A 90 12.72 4.40 19.54
CA ALA A 90 13.62 3.27 19.77
C ALA A 90 13.14 2.00 19.05
N ALA A 91 11.83 1.74 19.02
CA ALA A 91 11.26 0.62 18.28
C ALA A 91 11.50 0.74 16.75
N VAL A 92 11.40 1.95 16.19
CA VAL A 92 11.78 2.22 14.80
C VAL A 92 13.26 1.90 14.57
N ALA A 93 14.16 2.37 15.43
CA ALA A 93 15.60 2.09 15.30
C ALA A 93 15.92 0.58 15.33
N VAL A 94 15.24 -0.19 16.20
CA VAL A 94 15.37 -1.66 16.23
C VAL A 94 14.84 -2.29 14.94
N ALA A 95 13.70 -1.83 14.43
CA ALA A 95 13.14 -2.35 13.18
C ALA A 95 14.02 -2.02 11.96
N GLU A 96 14.62 -0.82 11.91
CA GLU A 96 15.59 -0.43 10.89
C GLU A 96 16.83 -1.34 10.92
N ALA A 97 17.37 -1.61 12.10
CA ALA A 97 18.51 -2.52 12.26
C ALA A 97 18.19 -3.93 11.74
N ASN A 98 16.98 -4.43 11.99
CA ASN A 98 16.52 -5.73 11.46
C ASN A 98 16.41 -5.73 9.92
N VAL A 99 15.93 -4.63 9.32
CA VAL A 99 15.90 -4.49 7.85
C VAL A 99 17.32 -4.50 7.28
N VAL A 100 18.26 -3.77 7.89
CA VAL A 100 19.66 -3.75 7.46
C VAL A 100 20.28 -5.14 7.53
N ALA A 101 20.06 -5.87 8.63
CA ALA A 101 20.54 -7.24 8.78
C ALA A 101 19.96 -8.18 7.70
N ALA A 102 18.64 -8.18 7.53
CA ALA A 102 17.97 -9.02 6.53
C ALA A 102 18.39 -8.67 5.08
N ARG A 103 18.60 -7.37 4.80
CA ARG A 103 19.04 -6.89 3.48
C ARG A 103 20.49 -7.29 3.18
N ALA A 104 21.34 -7.39 4.20
CA ALA A 104 22.72 -7.86 4.04
C ALA A 104 22.80 -9.40 3.84
N GLU A 105 21.94 -10.17 4.49
CA GLU A 105 21.92 -11.64 4.40
C GLU A 105 21.41 -12.18 3.05
N LEU A 106 20.46 -11.50 2.42
CA LEU A 106 19.86 -11.95 1.16
C LEU A 106 20.87 -12.09 0.00
N PRO A 107 21.71 -11.09 -0.33
CA PRO A 107 22.70 -11.23 -1.39
C PRO A 107 23.76 -12.28 -1.06
N LEU A 108 24.18 -12.39 0.21
CA LEU A 108 25.11 -13.42 0.66
C LEU A 108 24.53 -14.82 0.41
N THR A 109 23.29 -15.06 0.87
CA THR A 109 22.60 -16.33 0.65
C THR A 109 22.45 -16.62 -0.84
N ARG A 110 21.99 -15.64 -1.63
CA ARG A 110 21.82 -15.79 -3.08
C ARG A 110 23.12 -16.17 -3.79
N GLU A 111 24.23 -15.51 -3.45
CA GLU A 111 25.52 -15.79 -4.07
C GLU A 111 26.07 -17.16 -3.65
N THR A 112 25.95 -17.52 -2.37
CA THR A 112 26.36 -18.86 -1.90
C THR A 112 25.57 -19.98 -2.57
N THR A 113 24.23 -19.85 -2.67
CA THR A 113 23.39 -20.84 -3.36
C THR A 113 23.72 -20.91 -4.84
N ARG A 114 23.93 -19.76 -5.50
CA ARG A 114 24.35 -19.72 -6.90
C ARG A 114 25.68 -20.44 -7.12
N SER A 115 26.69 -20.11 -6.30
CA SER A 115 28.01 -20.75 -6.36
C SER A 115 27.93 -22.27 -6.18
N GLN A 116 27.12 -22.75 -5.24
CA GLN A 116 26.91 -24.19 -5.03
C GLN A 116 26.24 -24.86 -6.24
N VAL A 117 25.22 -24.23 -6.82
CA VAL A 117 24.57 -24.75 -8.03
C VAL A 117 25.54 -24.79 -9.21
N ASP A 118 26.35 -23.75 -9.39
CA ASP A 118 27.33 -23.67 -10.47
C ASP A 118 28.46 -24.72 -10.29
N GLU A 119 28.92 -24.95 -9.07
CA GLU A 119 29.88 -26.02 -8.72
C GLU A 119 29.34 -27.41 -9.09
N VAL A 120 28.08 -27.72 -8.70
CA VAL A 120 27.46 -29.00 -9.01
C VAL A 120 27.20 -29.16 -10.51
N LYS A 121 26.83 -28.08 -11.21
CA LYS A 121 26.70 -28.10 -12.68
C LYS A 121 28.02 -28.39 -13.37
N ALA A 122 29.12 -27.78 -12.92
CA ALA A 122 30.45 -28.07 -13.45
C ALA A 122 30.85 -29.54 -13.20
N ALA A 123 30.56 -30.08 -12.02
CA ALA A 123 30.78 -31.49 -11.71
C ALA A 123 29.94 -32.43 -12.60
N LEU A 124 28.68 -32.07 -12.88
CA LEU A 124 27.81 -32.82 -13.78
C LEU A 124 28.36 -32.84 -15.21
N GLU A 125 28.85 -31.70 -15.69
CA GLU A 125 29.48 -31.61 -17.00
C GLU A 125 30.74 -32.48 -17.09
N GLY A 126 31.62 -32.42 -16.08
CA GLY A 126 32.79 -33.30 -15.99
C GLY A 126 32.42 -34.79 -16.02
N THR A 127 31.36 -35.18 -15.30
CA THR A 127 30.88 -36.57 -15.29
C THR A 127 30.29 -36.99 -16.65
N ARG A 128 29.59 -36.08 -17.34
CA ARG A 128 29.09 -36.32 -18.72
C ARG A 128 30.21 -36.48 -19.74
N VAL A 129 31.29 -35.71 -19.60
CA VAL A 129 32.50 -35.92 -20.40
C VAL A 129 33.07 -37.32 -20.15
N GLY A 130 33.09 -37.78 -18.90
CA GLY A 130 33.47 -39.14 -18.54
C GLY A 130 32.64 -40.22 -19.25
N VAL A 131 31.31 -40.09 -19.26
CA VAL A 131 30.43 -41.03 -20.00
C VAL A 131 30.76 -41.06 -21.48
N ARG A 132 30.92 -39.88 -22.12
CA ARG A 132 31.30 -39.81 -23.54
C ARG A 132 32.62 -40.52 -23.82
N SER A 133 33.61 -40.37 -22.93
CA SER A 133 34.91 -41.05 -23.08
C SER A 133 34.78 -42.57 -22.95
N SER A 134 33.92 -43.07 -22.04
CA SER A 134 33.63 -44.50 -21.91
C SER A 134 32.88 -45.05 -23.13
N GLU A 135 31.94 -44.28 -23.68
CA GLU A 135 31.22 -44.65 -24.91
C GLU A 135 32.18 -44.76 -26.10
N SER A 136 33.09 -43.81 -26.27
CA SER A 136 34.13 -43.89 -27.31
C SER A 136 35.04 -45.12 -27.14
N ALA A 137 35.38 -45.51 -25.91
CA ALA A 137 36.16 -46.72 -25.66
C ALA A 137 35.39 -48.01 -26.00
N VAL A 138 34.06 -48.04 -25.77
CA VAL A 138 33.21 -49.16 -26.21
C VAL A 138 33.21 -49.26 -27.73
N ASP A 139 33.07 -48.12 -28.42
CA ASP A 139 33.03 -48.08 -29.88
C ASP A 139 34.35 -48.57 -30.50
N GLU A 140 35.49 -48.24 -29.89
CA GLU A 140 36.81 -48.73 -30.32
C GLU A 140 36.92 -50.27 -30.23
N VAL A 141 36.48 -50.87 -29.12
CA VAL A 141 36.53 -52.33 -28.94
C VAL A 141 35.49 -53.01 -29.85
N ARG A 142 34.33 -52.39 -30.09
CA ARG A 142 33.34 -52.89 -31.05
C ARG A 142 33.89 -52.93 -32.47
N ALA A 143 34.60 -51.90 -32.90
CA ALA A 143 35.26 -51.88 -34.20
C ALA A 143 36.32 -53.00 -34.31
N ARG A 144 37.09 -53.26 -33.24
CA ARG A 144 38.02 -54.41 -33.17
C ARG A 144 37.29 -55.75 -33.27
N LEU A 145 36.17 -55.91 -32.56
CA LEU A 145 35.35 -57.13 -32.61
C LEU A 145 34.81 -57.38 -34.02
N GLU A 146 34.33 -56.35 -34.71
CA GLU A 146 33.84 -56.46 -36.08
C GLU A 146 34.94 -56.94 -37.03
N SER A 147 36.15 -56.38 -36.93
CA SER A 147 37.32 -56.85 -37.68
C SER A 147 37.65 -58.34 -37.41
N LYS A 148 37.60 -58.76 -36.15
CA LYS A 148 37.83 -60.17 -35.75
C LYS A 148 36.73 -61.10 -36.27
N ARG A 149 35.47 -60.68 -36.22
CA ARG A 149 34.34 -61.44 -36.79
C ARG A 149 34.45 -61.58 -38.30
N ALA A 150 34.89 -60.53 -39.01
CA ALA A 150 35.16 -60.61 -40.44
C ALA A 150 36.29 -61.61 -40.75
N ALA A 151 37.35 -61.64 -39.94
CA ALA A 151 38.42 -62.63 -40.07
C ALA A 151 37.94 -64.07 -39.79
N ALA A 152 37.05 -64.26 -38.81
CA ALA A 152 36.43 -65.55 -38.53
C ALA A 152 35.56 -66.01 -39.71
N ALA A 153 34.77 -65.12 -40.30
CA ALA A 153 33.97 -65.41 -41.49
C ALA A 153 34.83 -65.79 -42.70
N ALA A 154 35.97 -65.14 -42.91
CA ALA A 154 36.94 -65.51 -43.94
C ALA A 154 37.54 -66.91 -43.67
N SER A 155 37.99 -67.18 -42.44
CA SER A 155 38.53 -68.50 -42.07
C SER A 155 37.48 -69.60 -42.16
N GLN A 156 36.20 -69.30 -41.89
CA GLN A 156 35.09 -70.24 -42.08
C GLN A 156 34.93 -70.61 -43.55
N ALA A 157 35.07 -69.64 -44.47
CA ALA A 157 35.05 -69.90 -45.90
C ALA A 157 36.21 -70.82 -46.33
N ASP A 158 37.41 -70.67 -45.73
CA ASP A 158 38.55 -71.55 -45.97
C ASP A 158 38.27 -73.00 -45.50
N VAL A 159 37.63 -73.18 -44.34
CA VAL A 159 37.20 -74.50 -43.87
C VAL A 159 36.23 -75.12 -44.87
N VAL A 160 35.22 -74.37 -45.34
CA VAL A 160 34.25 -74.87 -46.33
C VAL A 160 34.93 -75.28 -47.65
N ALA A 161 35.95 -74.54 -48.09
CA ALA A 161 36.75 -74.88 -49.27
C ALA A 161 37.59 -76.16 -49.04
N ALA A 162 38.26 -76.27 -47.89
CA ALA A 162 39.02 -77.46 -47.50
C ALA A 162 38.13 -78.70 -47.37
N GLU A 163 36.93 -78.58 -46.80
CA GLU A 163 35.93 -79.65 -46.74
C GLU A 163 35.48 -80.08 -48.14
N SER A 164 35.32 -79.13 -49.06
CA SER A 164 34.97 -79.44 -50.45
C SER A 164 36.06 -80.29 -51.13
N ASN A 165 37.33 -79.92 -50.92
CA ASN A 165 38.48 -80.66 -51.43
C ASN A 165 38.59 -82.06 -50.82
N GLN A 166 38.37 -82.17 -49.50
CA GLN A 166 38.36 -83.44 -48.78
C GLN A 166 37.22 -84.36 -49.26
N ARG A 167 36.00 -83.82 -49.47
CA ARG A 167 34.88 -84.55 -50.08
C ARG A 167 35.19 -85.03 -51.51
N LYS A 168 35.98 -84.27 -52.27
CA LYS A 168 36.44 -84.71 -53.60
C LYS A 168 37.42 -85.87 -53.47
N ALA A 169 38.50 -85.71 -52.69
CA ALA A 169 39.51 -86.73 -52.47
C ALA A 169 38.92 -88.05 -51.95
N ARG A 170 37.94 -87.97 -51.03
CA ARG A 170 37.25 -89.13 -50.49
C ARG A 170 36.43 -89.88 -51.55
N ARG A 171 35.68 -89.16 -52.38
CA ARG A 171 34.94 -89.77 -53.51
C ARG A 171 35.87 -90.39 -54.55
N ASP A 172 37.04 -89.80 -54.77
CA ASP A 172 38.03 -90.36 -55.68
C ASP A 172 38.67 -91.65 -55.11
N LEU A 173 38.95 -91.70 -53.80
CA LEU A 173 39.37 -92.94 -53.11
C LEU A 173 38.29 -94.03 -53.18
N ASP A 174 37.02 -93.69 -52.88
CA ASP A 174 35.90 -94.65 -52.95
C ASP A 174 35.76 -95.24 -54.37
N ARG A 175 35.95 -94.40 -55.41
CA ARG A 175 35.97 -94.84 -56.81
C ARG A 175 37.14 -95.78 -57.09
N MET A 176 38.34 -95.47 -56.62
CA MET A 176 39.53 -96.33 -56.80
C MET A 176 39.39 -97.66 -56.07
N GLN A 177 38.80 -97.69 -54.88
CA GLN A 177 38.51 -98.92 -54.14
C GLN A 177 37.52 -99.83 -54.89
N GLN A 178 36.50 -99.26 -55.55
CA GLN A 178 35.58 -100.02 -56.40
C GLN A 178 36.29 -100.59 -57.64
N LEU A 179 37.16 -99.82 -58.28
CA LEU A 179 37.92 -100.26 -59.45
C LEU A 179 38.96 -101.33 -59.11
N MET A 180 39.58 -101.26 -57.92
CA MET A 180 40.51 -102.28 -57.42
C MET A 180 39.84 -103.65 -57.22
N LYS A 181 38.59 -103.68 -56.73
CA LYS A 181 37.84 -104.94 -56.57
C LYS A 181 37.61 -105.67 -57.89
N ASN A 182 37.72 -104.96 -59.01
CA ASN A 182 37.54 -105.46 -60.36
C ASN A 182 38.88 -105.56 -61.14
N ASP A 183 40.04 -105.46 -60.46
CA ASP A 183 41.40 -105.53 -61.03
C ASP A 183 41.74 -104.47 -62.11
N TYR A 184 41.04 -103.33 -62.14
CA TYR A 184 41.22 -102.29 -63.19
C TYR A 184 42.26 -101.20 -62.86
N VAL A 185 42.85 -101.19 -61.66
CA VAL A 185 43.78 -100.13 -61.21
C VAL A 185 44.95 -100.70 -60.42
N SER A 186 46.09 -99.99 -60.41
CA SER A 186 47.32 -100.43 -59.73
C SER A 186 47.33 -100.11 -58.24
N ARG A 187 48.08 -100.88 -57.43
CA ARG A 187 48.30 -100.58 -56.00
C ARG A 187 48.84 -99.15 -55.77
N ARG A 188 49.72 -98.67 -56.65
CA ARG A 188 50.28 -97.33 -56.58
C ARG A 188 49.22 -96.24 -56.70
N GLU A 189 48.28 -96.36 -57.65
CA GLU A 189 47.21 -95.38 -57.83
C GLU A 189 46.25 -95.33 -56.65
N HIS A 190 46.01 -96.47 -55.99
CA HIS A 190 45.28 -96.51 -54.73
C HIS A 190 46.05 -95.83 -53.60
N ASP A 191 47.34 -96.15 -53.43
CA ASP A 191 48.18 -95.56 -52.39
C ASP A 191 48.34 -94.04 -52.58
N ASP A 192 48.43 -93.56 -53.83
CA ASP A 192 48.42 -92.14 -54.18
C ASP A 192 47.08 -91.47 -53.81
N ALA A 193 45.95 -92.15 -54.01
CA ALA A 193 44.62 -91.66 -53.62
C ALA A 193 44.44 -91.62 -52.09
N VAL A 194 45.00 -92.61 -51.37
CA VAL A 194 45.04 -92.62 -49.90
C VAL A 194 45.86 -91.44 -49.38
N ALA A 195 47.08 -91.25 -49.90
CA ALA A 195 47.93 -90.11 -49.53
C ALA A 195 47.28 -88.76 -49.87
N ALA A 196 46.53 -88.68 -50.99
CA ALA A 196 45.78 -87.48 -51.35
C ALA A 196 44.65 -87.16 -50.34
N LEU A 197 43.93 -88.17 -49.86
CA LEU A 197 42.92 -88.00 -48.81
C LEU A 197 43.56 -87.61 -47.48
N GLU A 198 44.64 -88.27 -47.06
CA GLU A 198 45.38 -87.92 -45.83
C GLU A 198 45.87 -86.47 -45.85
N ASN A 199 46.41 -86.00 -46.97
CA ASN A 199 46.80 -84.60 -47.16
C ASN A 199 45.60 -83.64 -47.09
N ALA A 200 44.45 -84.03 -47.66
CA ALA A 200 43.24 -83.22 -47.61
C ALA A 200 42.63 -83.17 -46.19
N ASP A 201 42.67 -84.27 -45.45
CA ASP A 201 42.26 -84.35 -44.05
C ASP A 201 43.16 -83.48 -43.15
N ALA A 202 44.48 -83.55 -43.34
CA ALA A 202 45.43 -82.70 -42.63
C ALA A 202 45.20 -81.20 -42.92
N ALA A 203 44.90 -80.85 -44.18
CA ALA A 203 44.59 -79.48 -44.58
C ALA A 203 43.26 -78.97 -43.99
N LEU A 204 42.24 -79.84 -43.93
CA LEU A 204 40.97 -79.53 -43.27
C LEU A 204 41.15 -79.33 -41.77
N GLU A 205 41.89 -80.22 -41.11
CA GLU A 205 42.16 -80.11 -39.68
C GLU A 205 42.95 -78.83 -39.35
N ALA A 206 43.96 -78.50 -40.16
CA ALA A 206 44.71 -77.25 -40.03
C ALA A 206 43.79 -76.02 -40.16
N SER A 207 42.86 -76.03 -41.13
CA SER A 207 41.89 -74.94 -41.33
C SER A 207 40.90 -74.82 -40.16
N ARG A 208 40.41 -75.95 -39.63
CA ARG A 208 39.55 -75.98 -38.44
C ARG A 208 40.25 -75.47 -37.18
N ARG A 209 41.51 -75.86 -36.97
CA ARG A 209 42.31 -75.35 -35.83
C ARG A 209 42.54 -73.84 -35.92
N ARG A 210 42.74 -73.30 -37.13
CA ARG A 210 42.85 -71.84 -37.36
C ARG A 210 41.55 -71.12 -37.03
N LEU A 211 40.41 -71.62 -37.52
CA LEU A 211 39.10 -71.07 -37.19
C LEU A 211 38.85 -71.07 -35.68
N GLY A 212 39.08 -72.20 -35.01
CA GLY A 212 38.89 -72.31 -33.56
C GLY A 212 39.80 -71.40 -32.74
N ALA A 213 40.98 -71.01 -33.27
CA ALA A 213 41.82 -69.99 -32.65
C ALA A 213 41.21 -68.58 -32.79
N ILE A 214 40.74 -68.22 -33.98
CA ILE A 214 40.08 -66.93 -34.23
C ILE A 214 38.77 -66.81 -33.45
N GLU A 215 37.98 -67.88 -33.35
CA GLU A 215 36.74 -67.90 -32.57
C GLU A 215 36.99 -67.63 -31.09
N LYS A 216 38.09 -68.16 -30.51
CA LYS A 216 38.51 -67.84 -29.14
C LYS A 216 38.89 -66.37 -29.00
N GLU A 217 39.58 -65.79 -29.98
CA GLU A 217 39.90 -64.35 -29.98
C GLU A 217 38.63 -63.48 -30.08
N VAL A 218 37.65 -63.89 -30.89
CA VAL A 218 36.33 -63.23 -30.96
C VAL A 218 35.64 -63.28 -29.60
N GLN A 219 35.58 -64.46 -28.96
CA GLN A 219 34.96 -64.62 -27.65
C GLN A 219 35.63 -63.77 -26.57
N GLN A 220 36.97 -63.67 -26.58
CA GLN A 220 37.73 -62.80 -25.68
C GLN A 220 37.40 -61.33 -25.91
N THR A 221 37.31 -60.90 -27.17
CA THR A 221 36.96 -59.51 -27.53
C THR A 221 35.51 -59.19 -27.16
N GLU A 222 34.58 -60.14 -27.31
CA GLU A 222 33.18 -59.98 -26.87
C GLU A 222 33.07 -59.79 -25.36
N ALA A 223 33.83 -60.56 -24.57
CA ALA A 223 33.93 -60.37 -23.13
C ALA A 223 34.53 -59.00 -22.78
N GLU A 224 35.52 -58.52 -23.55
CA GLU A 224 36.06 -57.17 -23.39
C GLU A 224 34.98 -56.11 -23.66
N VAL A 225 34.20 -56.21 -24.74
CA VAL A 225 33.07 -55.29 -25.02
C VAL A 225 32.08 -55.28 -23.85
N ALA A 226 31.68 -56.46 -23.35
CA ALA A 226 30.76 -56.56 -22.22
C ALA A 226 31.30 -55.84 -20.97
N SER A 227 32.60 -55.98 -20.68
CA SER A 227 33.25 -55.28 -19.56
C SER A 227 33.24 -53.75 -19.73
N ARG A 228 33.48 -53.25 -20.95
CA ARG A 228 33.47 -51.81 -21.26
C ARG A 228 32.06 -51.22 -21.18
N VAL A 229 31.06 -51.98 -21.63
CA VAL A 229 29.64 -51.60 -21.52
C VAL A 229 29.24 -51.47 -20.05
N LEU A 230 29.63 -52.43 -19.19
CA LEU A 230 29.40 -52.33 -17.74
C LEU A 230 30.06 -51.07 -17.13
N GLY A 231 31.28 -50.74 -17.56
CA GLY A 231 31.95 -49.49 -17.14
C GLY A 231 31.20 -48.23 -17.58
N THR A 232 30.55 -48.25 -18.75
CA THR A 232 29.71 -47.15 -19.23
C THR A 232 28.44 -47.00 -18.41
N GLU A 233 27.77 -48.10 -18.06
CA GLU A 233 26.61 -48.08 -17.17
C GLU A 233 26.95 -47.56 -15.77
N GLN A 234 28.12 -47.92 -15.22
CA GLN A 234 28.62 -47.34 -13.98
C GLN A 234 28.84 -45.82 -14.10
N ALA A 235 29.41 -45.35 -15.21
CA ALA A 235 29.59 -43.92 -15.45
C ALA A 235 28.24 -43.19 -15.57
N ARG A 236 27.24 -43.79 -16.23
CA ARG A 236 25.87 -43.27 -16.31
C ARG A 236 25.17 -43.20 -14.95
N SER A 237 25.38 -44.21 -14.10
CA SER A 237 24.87 -44.20 -12.73
C SER A 237 25.41 -43.01 -11.92
N ARG A 238 26.72 -42.70 -12.05
CA ARG A 238 27.31 -41.49 -11.43
C ARG A 238 26.67 -40.19 -11.94
N VAL A 239 26.32 -40.12 -13.23
CA VAL A 239 25.58 -38.96 -13.76
C VAL A 239 24.22 -38.82 -13.08
N ALA A 240 23.50 -39.92 -12.85
CA ALA A 240 22.22 -39.89 -12.15
C ALA A 240 22.37 -39.42 -10.70
N GLU A 241 23.43 -39.85 -10.00
CA GLU A 241 23.76 -39.41 -8.65
C GLU A 241 24.02 -37.89 -8.59
N VAL A 242 24.89 -37.37 -9.46
CA VAL A 242 25.21 -35.93 -9.52
C VAL A 242 23.99 -35.10 -9.95
N ARG A 243 23.09 -35.66 -10.77
CA ARG A 243 21.82 -35.01 -11.08
C ARG A 243 20.92 -34.90 -9.85
N GLY A 244 20.94 -35.92 -8.98
CA GLY A 244 20.25 -35.89 -7.70
C GLY A 244 20.81 -34.83 -6.77
N THR A 245 22.14 -34.65 -6.71
CA THR A 245 22.76 -33.57 -5.91
C THR A 245 22.44 -32.19 -6.49
N LEU A 246 22.37 -32.05 -7.82
CA LEU A 246 21.94 -30.80 -8.47
C LEU A 246 20.51 -30.43 -8.08
N SER A 247 19.57 -31.37 -8.13
CA SER A 247 18.19 -31.12 -7.73
C SER A 247 18.07 -30.69 -6.26
N LYS A 248 18.91 -31.25 -5.38
CA LYS A 248 19.01 -30.81 -3.97
C LYS A 248 19.56 -29.38 -3.84
N ALA A 249 20.60 -29.03 -4.59
CA ALA A 249 21.17 -27.67 -4.62
C ALA A 249 20.16 -26.66 -5.18
N GLU A 250 19.44 -26.99 -6.25
CA GLU A 250 18.36 -26.15 -6.80
C GLU A 250 17.20 -25.98 -5.82
N SER A 251 16.88 -27.00 -5.03
CA SER A 251 15.86 -26.89 -3.97
C SER A 251 16.25 -25.90 -2.87
N GLN A 252 17.55 -25.72 -2.61
CA GLN A 252 18.05 -24.69 -1.68
C GLN A 252 17.84 -23.27 -2.22
N GLN A 253 17.49 -23.09 -3.49
CA GLN A 253 17.03 -21.80 -4.00
C GLN A 253 15.75 -21.32 -3.30
N GLY A 254 14.97 -22.25 -2.72
CA GLY A 254 13.88 -21.91 -1.80
C GLY A 254 14.36 -21.17 -0.55
N SER A 255 15.60 -21.36 -0.09
CA SER A 255 16.17 -20.58 1.02
C SER A 255 16.32 -19.10 0.65
N VAL A 256 16.56 -18.77 -0.63
CA VAL A 256 16.60 -17.38 -1.11
C VAL A 256 15.22 -16.74 -1.04
N SER A 257 14.15 -17.47 -1.39
CA SER A 257 12.79 -16.94 -1.27
C SER A 257 12.37 -16.77 0.19
N VAL A 258 12.78 -17.68 1.09
CA VAL A 258 12.59 -17.51 2.54
C VAL A 258 13.29 -16.25 3.05
N LYS A 259 14.57 -16.03 2.70
CA LYS A 259 15.29 -14.80 3.07
C LYS A 259 14.68 -13.54 2.47
N ALA A 260 14.16 -13.60 1.25
CA ALA A 260 13.43 -12.49 0.65
C ALA A 260 12.12 -12.18 1.41
N ALA A 261 11.40 -13.22 1.86
CA ALA A 261 10.20 -13.07 2.68
C ALA A 261 10.53 -12.53 4.09
N GLU A 262 11.66 -12.92 4.68
CA GLU A 262 12.15 -12.35 5.94
C GLU A 262 12.45 -10.85 5.81
N LEU A 263 13.10 -10.43 4.71
CA LEU A 263 13.31 -9.00 4.42
C LEU A 263 11.98 -8.25 4.28
N ALA A 264 11.04 -8.78 3.51
CA ALA A 264 9.72 -8.17 3.34
C ALA A 264 8.97 -8.05 4.68
N ARG A 265 9.10 -9.07 5.55
CA ARG A 265 8.55 -9.02 6.92
C ARG A 265 9.22 -7.95 7.77
N ALA A 266 10.54 -7.81 7.71
CA ALA A 266 11.27 -6.77 8.44
C ALA A 266 10.86 -5.36 7.97
N GLU A 267 10.74 -5.15 6.65
CA GLU A 267 10.28 -3.87 6.08
C GLU A 267 8.84 -3.54 6.49
N ALA A 268 7.95 -4.53 6.54
CA ALA A 268 6.59 -4.36 7.04
C ALA A 268 6.55 -3.98 8.53
N LEU A 269 7.40 -4.60 9.36
CA LEU A 269 7.53 -4.26 10.78
C LEU A 269 8.08 -2.85 10.98
N LEU A 270 9.06 -2.43 10.17
CA LEU A 270 9.55 -1.05 10.17
C LEU A 270 8.44 -0.05 9.86
N LYS A 271 7.65 -0.32 8.82
CA LYS A 271 6.53 0.56 8.46
C LYS A 271 5.48 0.64 9.57
N ALA A 272 5.20 -0.47 10.26
CA ALA A 272 4.31 -0.49 11.41
C ALA A 272 4.86 0.35 12.58
N ALA A 273 6.15 0.22 12.90
CA ALA A 273 6.81 1.02 13.94
C ALA A 273 6.83 2.52 13.59
N GLN A 274 7.06 2.87 12.32
CA GLN A 274 7.01 4.26 11.86
C GLN A 274 5.61 4.86 11.98
N ALA A 275 4.56 4.07 11.68
CA ALA A 275 3.19 4.51 11.86
C ALA A 275 2.84 4.75 13.33
N ASP A 276 3.32 3.88 14.24
CA ASP A 276 3.15 4.04 15.68
C ASP A 276 3.88 5.27 16.23
N LEU A 277 5.10 5.53 15.74
CA LEU A 277 5.85 6.75 16.04
C LEU A 277 5.06 7.99 15.59
N ALA A 278 4.49 7.99 14.38
CA ALA A 278 3.72 9.12 13.88
C ALA A 278 2.47 9.41 14.73
N VAL A 279 1.75 8.38 15.17
CA VAL A 279 0.61 8.54 16.09
C VAL A 279 1.06 9.12 17.42
N THR A 280 2.21 8.66 17.94
CA THR A 280 2.71 9.13 19.22
C THR A 280 3.24 10.55 19.15
N GLU A 281 3.90 10.95 18.05
CA GLU A 281 4.31 12.33 17.79
C GLU A 281 3.11 13.29 17.71
N LEU A 282 2.02 12.88 17.06
CA LEU A 282 0.77 13.65 17.05
C LEU A 282 0.19 13.82 18.45
N ASN A 283 0.29 12.79 19.31
CA ASN A 283 -0.16 12.90 20.69
C ASN A 283 0.69 13.91 21.49
N VAL A 284 2.01 13.97 21.26
CA VAL A 284 2.86 15.04 21.84
C VAL A 284 2.41 16.41 21.33
N GLU A 285 2.14 16.57 20.04
CA GLU A 285 1.66 17.84 19.47
C GLU A 285 0.32 18.27 20.11
N HIS A 286 -0.59 17.31 20.31
CA HIS A 286 -1.89 17.54 20.93
C HIS A 286 -1.84 17.91 22.42
N THR A 287 -0.69 17.78 23.10
CA THR A 287 -0.51 18.31 24.46
C THR A 287 -0.52 19.84 24.49
N VAL A 288 -0.17 20.48 23.37
CA VAL A 288 -0.14 21.93 23.23
C VAL A 288 -1.41 22.39 22.52
N VAL A 289 -2.36 22.92 23.30
CA VAL A 289 -3.62 23.41 22.75
C VAL A 289 -3.42 24.83 22.24
N ARG A 290 -3.62 25.03 20.94
CA ARG A 290 -3.47 26.31 20.24
C ARG A 290 -4.82 26.86 19.78
N SER A 291 -4.90 28.17 19.60
CA SER A 291 -6.07 28.80 19.01
C SER A 291 -6.17 28.48 17.51
N PRO A 292 -7.30 27.98 16.99
CA PRO A 292 -7.47 27.78 15.55
C PRO A 292 -7.75 29.08 14.78
N ILE A 293 -8.25 30.12 15.45
CA ILE A 293 -8.67 31.40 14.85
C ILE A 293 -8.26 32.59 15.74
N ASP A 294 -8.32 33.79 15.18
CA ASP A 294 -8.20 35.03 15.96
C ASP A 294 -9.51 35.33 16.70
N GLY A 295 -9.44 35.64 18.00
CA GLY A 295 -10.64 35.87 18.80
C GLY A 295 -10.38 36.32 20.22
N VAL A 296 -11.43 36.33 21.04
CA VAL A 296 -11.37 36.62 22.47
C VAL A 296 -11.82 35.39 23.25
N VAL A 297 -11.06 35.03 24.29
CA VAL A 297 -11.43 33.95 25.22
C VAL A 297 -12.60 34.42 26.07
N ALA A 298 -13.81 33.96 25.76
CA ALA A 298 -15.05 34.41 26.42
C ALA A 298 -15.26 33.73 27.79
N LYS A 299 -14.90 32.45 27.88
CA LYS A 299 -14.98 31.70 29.13
C LYS A 299 -13.91 30.64 29.20
N ARG A 300 -13.20 30.62 30.31
CA ARG A 300 -12.29 29.57 30.71
C ARG A 300 -13.04 28.50 31.51
N GLY A 301 -12.94 27.25 31.07
CA GLY A 301 -13.61 26.11 31.68
C GLY A 301 -12.68 25.20 32.50
N VAL A 302 -11.39 25.55 32.60
CA VAL A 302 -10.36 24.72 33.24
C VAL A 302 -9.33 25.51 34.04
N GLU A 303 -8.76 24.84 35.04
CA GLU A 303 -7.73 25.35 35.94
C GLU A 303 -6.42 24.54 35.83
N VAL A 304 -5.29 25.17 36.18
CA VAL A 304 -4.01 24.47 36.29
C VAL A 304 -4.10 23.38 37.36
N GLY A 305 -3.57 22.20 37.07
CA GLY A 305 -3.66 21.00 37.91
C GLY A 305 -4.87 20.11 37.64
N GLN A 306 -5.90 20.62 36.95
CA GLN A 306 -7.09 19.84 36.60
C GLN A 306 -6.76 18.75 35.57
N ILE A 307 -7.39 17.58 35.71
CA ILE A 307 -7.35 16.49 34.73
C ILE A 307 -8.42 16.76 33.67
N VAL A 308 -8.03 16.66 32.39
CA VAL A 308 -8.94 16.78 31.25
C VAL A 308 -9.01 15.48 30.47
N GLN A 309 -10.15 15.27 29.80
CA GLN A 309 -10.39 14.12 28.92
C GLN A 309 -10.59 14.57 27.46
N PRO A 310 -10.28 13.72 26.47
CA PRO A 310 -10.53 14.02 25.06
C PRO A 310 -12.00 14.39 24.82
N GLY A 311 -12.22 15.45 24.04
CA GLY A 311 -13.55 16.01 23.75
C GLY A 311 -14.08 16.98 24.81
N GLN A 312 -13.49 17.04 26.01
CA GLN A 312 -13.91 17.97 27.05
C GLN A 312 -13.65 19.43 26.62
N PRO A 313 -14.65 20.32 26.65
CA PRO A 313 -14.46 21.72 26.33
C PRO A 313 -13.59 22.40 27.40
N LEU A 314 -12.49 23.01 26.96
CA LEU A 314 -11.51 23.67 27.81
C LEU A 314 -11.80 25.17 27.94
N LEU A 315 -12.12 25.80 26.81
CA LEU A 315 -12.32 27.24 26.71
C LEU A 315 -13.23 27.58 25.52
N ALA A 316 -13.92 28.71 25.62
CA ALA A 316 -14.81 29.21 24.58
C ALA A 316 -14.16 30.43 23.89
N LEU A 317 -13.96 30.33 22.57
CA LEU A 317 -13.38 31.39 21.76
C LEU A 317 -14.46 32.08 20.93
N VAL A 318 -14.46 33.41 20.93
CA VAL A 318 -15.39 34.24 20.13
C VAL A 318 -14.60 34.99 19.06
N PRO A 319 -14.86 34.77 17.77
CA PRO A 319 -14.20 35.50 16.67
C PRO A 319 -14.53 36.99 16.73
N LEU A 320 -13.54 37.84 16.46
CA LEU A 320 -13.72 39.30 16.47
C LEU A 320 -14.36 39.87 15.20
N HIS A 321 -14.46 39.08 14.13
CA HIS A 321 -14.87 39.54 12.79
C HIS A 321 -16.22 38.97 12.33
N GLU A 322 -16.85 38.10 13.12
CA GLU A 322 -18.11 37.42 12.77
C GLU A 322 -19.19 37.62 13.84
N VAL A 323 -19.64 38.86 13.99
CA VAL A 323 -20.77 39.22 14.85
C VAL A 323 -21.94 39.72 14.01
N TRP A 324 -23.15 39.33 14.41
CA TRP A 324 -24.40 39.79 13.80
C TRP A 324 -25.36 40.27 14.88
N VAL A 325 -26.43 40.95 14.47
CA VAL A 325 -27.49 41.37 15.40
C VAL A 325 -28.74 40.55 15.11
N ILE A 326 -29.30 39.97 16.16
CA ILE A 326 -30.66 39.44 16.11
C ILE A 326 -31.60 40.53 16.60
N ALA A 327 -32.53 40.93 15.74
CA ALA A 327 -33.56 41.90 16.04
C ALA A 327 -34.94 41.24 16.01
N ASN A 328 -35.61 41.22 17.14
CA ASN A 328 -36.93 40.61 17.32
C ASN A 328 -38.02 41.62 16.98
N PHE A 329 -38.59 41.50 15.78
CA PHE A 329 -39.70 42.34 15.34
C PHE A 329 -41.04 41.70 15.68
N LYS A 330 -42.05 42.53 15.94
CA LYS A 330 -43.43 42.06 16.10
C LYS A 330 -43.90 41.42 14.79
N GLU A 331 -44.67 40.35 14.86
CA GLU A 331 -45.24 39.67 13.68
C GLU A 331 -45.93 40.66 12.72
N THR A 332 -46.65 41.65 13.26
CA THR A 332 -47.32 42.70 12.47
C THR A 332 -46.35 43.59 11.67
N GLN A 333 -45.14 43.78 12.17
CA GLN A 333 -44.09 44.60 11.57
C GLN A 333 -43.34 43.88 10.43
N LEU A 334 -43.36 42.54 10.39
CA LEU A 334 -42.72 41.76 9.33
C LEU A 334 -43.34 41.98 7.94
N THR A 335 -44.58 42.45 7.87
CA THR A 335 -45.28 42.73 6.60
C THR A 335 -44.43 43.60 5.65
N LYS A 336 -43.67 44.55 6.21
CA LYS A 336 -42.83 45.50 5.48
C LYS A 336 -41.33 45.12 5.40
N ILE A 337 -40.89 44.10 6.15
CA ILE A 337 -39.48 43.70 6.24
C ILE A 337 -39.16 42.64 5.17
N ARG A 338 -38.07 42.83 4.42
CA ARG A 338 -37.57 41.87 3.41
C ARG A 338 -36.05 41.72 3.50
N PRO A 339 -35.49 40.52 3.21
CA PRO A 339 -34.06 40.34 3.03
C PRO A 339 -33.47 41.36 2.04
N GLY A 340 -32.27 41.86 2.35
CA GLY A 340 -31.54 42.86 1.57
C GLY A 340 -31.84 44.32 1.93
N GLN A 341 -32.86 44.60 2.75
CA GLN A 341 -33.15 45.98 3.20
C GLN A 341 -32.04 46.52 4.12
N LYS A 342 -31.81 47.83 4.07
CA LYS A 342 -30.83 48.51 4.92
C LYS A 342 -31.36 48.62 6.35
N ALA A 343 -30.49 48.32 7.30
CA ALA A 343 -30.75 48.43 8.72
C ALA A 343 -29.72 49.36 9.38
N GLU A 344 -30.20 50.15 10.32
CA GLU A 344 -29.40 50.97 11.22
C GLU A 344 -29.43 50.33 12.60
N VAL A 345 -28.26 50.06 13.15
CA VAL A 345 -28.09 49.42 14.46
C VAL A 345 -27.38 50.41 15.38
N ARG A 346 -28.00 50.70 16.51
CA ARG A 346 -27.43 51.47 17.61
C ARG A 346 -27.23 50.53 18.79
N ILE A 347 -26.02 50.47 19.32
CA ILE A 347 -25.70 49.59 20.44
C ILE A 347 -25.63 50.45 21.69
N ASP A 348 -26.29 50.02 22.76
CA ASP A 348 -26.46 50.85 23.96
C ASP A 348 -25.11 51.19 24.61
N THR A 349 -24.16 50.27 24.53
CA THR A 349 -22.78 50.47 25.02
C THR A 349 -22.01 51.54 24.23
N PHE A 350 -22.45 51.88 23.02
CA PHE A 350 -21.81 52.86 22.14
C PHE A 350 -22.82 53.88 21.60
N PRO A 351 -23.34 54.80 22.44
CA PRO A 351 -24.43 55.70 22.06
C PRO A 351 -24.09 56.69 20.94
N GLY A 352 -22.80 56.91 20.67
CA GLY A 352 -22.29 57.82 19.64
C GLY A 352 -21.95 57.17 18.30
N THR A 353 -22.04 55.83 18.17
CA THR A 353 -21.71 55.13 16.93
C THR A 353 -22.95 54.47 16.31
N LEU A 354 -23.18 54.78 15.04
CA LEU A 354 -24.20 54.14 14.22
C LEU A 354 -23.55 53.05 13.38
N PHE A 355 -24.02 51.82 13.53
CA PHE A 355 -23.62 50.68 12.72
C PHE A 355 -24.60 50.50 11.58
N GLU A 356 -24.11 50.53 10.35
CA GLU A 356 -24.90 50.20 9.17
C GLU A 356 -24.87 48.68 8.96
N GLY A 357 -26.00 48.11 8.59
CA GLY A 357 -26.13 46.70 8.27
C GLY A 357 -27.23 46.43 7.27
N LYS A 358 -27.44 45.14 6.97
CA LYS A 358 -28.49 44.67 6.07
C LYS A 358 -29.23 43.51 6.68
N VAL A 359 -30.53 43.46 6.42
CA VAL A 359 -31.36 42.30 6.73
C VAL A 359 -30.86 41.13 5.89
N ASP A 360 -30.34 40.10 6.54
CA ASP A 360 -29.86 38.90 5.88
C ASP A 360 -31.00 37.90 5.72
N SER A 361 -31.61 37.52 6.84
CA SER A 361 -32.63 36.48 6.88
C SER A 361 -33.67 36.74 7.99
N ILE A 362 -34.87 36.16 7.81
CA ILE A 362 -35.95 36.19 8.78
C ILE A 362 -36.13 34.75 9.29
N SER A 363 -36.18 34.56 10.61
CA SER A 363 -36.34 33.23 11.22
C SER A 363 -37.66 32.57 10.81
N ALA A 364 -37.64 31.25 10.57
CA ALA A 364 -38.81 30.45 10.23
C ALA A 364 -39.76 30.18 11.41
N GLY A 365 -39.45 30.66 12.62
CA GLY A 365 -40.31 30.56 13.79
C GLY A 365 -39.96 31.59 14.87
N THR A 366 -40.87 31.75 15.83
CA THR A 366 -40.77 32.73 16.92
C THR A 366 -39.83 32.21 18.01
N GLY A 367 -39.17 33.11 18.75
CA GLY A 367 -38.29 32.70 19.86
C GLY A 367 -39.00 31.84 20.93
N SER A 368 -40.31 32.04 21.11
CA SER A 368 -41.17 31.25 22.01
C SER A 368 -41.37 29.79 21.58
N ARG A 369 -41.36 29.50 20.27
CA ARG A 369 -41.52 28.14 19.72
C ARG A 369 -40.25 27.31 19.82
N PHE A 370 -39.09 27.95 19.85
CA PHE A 370 -37.78 27.31 19.95
C PHE A 370 -37.18 27.33 21.37
N SER A 371 -37.90 27.89 22.35
CA SER A 371 -37.50 27.86 23.75
C SER A 371 -37.60 26.44 24.31
N LEU A 372 -36.62 26.03 25.13
CA LEU A 372 -36.68 24.77 25.90
C LEU A 372 -37.89 24.72 26.85
N LEU A 373 -38.38 25.89 27.27
CA LEU A 373 -39.59 26.05 28.07
C LEU A 373 -40.50 27.08 27.36
N PRO A 374 -41.40 26.64 26.47
CA PRO A 374 -42.33 27.55 25.83
C PRO A 374 -43.32 28.10 26.87
N PRO A 375 -43.67 29.39 26.84
CA PRO A 375 -44.69 29.93 27.72
C PRO A 375 -46.04 29.29 27.37
N GLU A 376 -46.57 28.44 28.25
CA GLU A 376 -47.94 27.97 28.14
C GLU A 376 -48.87 29.09 28.64
N ASN A 377 -49.73 29.60 27.75
CA ASN A 377 -50.80 30.48 28.17
C ASN A 377 -51.76 29.66 29.03
N ALA A 378 -51.76 29.89 30.34
CA ALA A 378 -52.67 29.23 31.27
C ALA A 378 -54.14 29.38 30.79
N THR A 379 -54.89 28.29 30.86
CA THR A 379 -56.30 28.21 30.43
C THR A 379 -57.12 29.33 31.06
N GLY A 380 -57.61 30.27 30.24
CA GLY A 380 -58.50 31.34 30.68
C GLY A 380 -58.16 32.76 30.21
N ASN A 381 -56.98 33.02 29.63
CA ASN A 381 -56.63 34.35 29.12
C ASN A 381 -56.69 34.41 27.58
N TRP A 382 -57.75 35.00 27.03
CA TRP A 382 -58.01 35.14 25.58
C TRP A 382 -57.34 36.38 24.96
N VAL A 383 -56.19 36.81 25.47
CA VAL A 383 -55.48 37.98 24.97
C VAL A 383 -54.48 37.56 23.89
N LYS A 384 -54.63 38.09 22.67
CA LYS A 384 -53.66 37.88 21.58
C LYS A 384 -52.31 38.47 21.98
N VAL A 385 -51.35 37.60 22.30
CA VAL A 385 -49.96 38.01 22.54
C VAL A 385 -49.25 38.10 21.18
N VAL A 386 -48.80 39.31 20.83
CA VAL A 386 -48.03 39.55 19.62
C VAL A 386 -46.71 38.80 19.73
N GLN A 387 -46.50 37.82 18.84
CA GLN A 387 -45.27 37.07 18.81
C GLN A 387 -44.16 37.92 18.17
N ARG A 388 -42.93 37.67 18.61
CA ARG A 388 -41.74 38.29 18.04
C ARG A 388 -40.97 37.28 17.20
N VAL A 389 -40.57 37.69 16.02
CA VAL A 389 -39.82 36.87 15.06
C VAL A 389 -38.40 37.44 14.96
N PRO A 390 -37.38 36.62 15.22
CA PRO A 390 -35.99 37.01 15.05
C PRO A 390 -35.67 37.34 13.59
N VAL A 391 -35.06 38.50 13.36
CA VAL A 391 -34.52 38.92 12.06
C VAL A 391 -33.01 39.09 12.21
N LYS A 392 -32.24 38.37 11.40
CA LYS A 392 -30.78 38.42 11.41
C LYS A 392 -30.28 39.59 10.57
N ILE A 393 -29.43 40.41 11.16
CA ILE A 393 -28.86 41.60 10.54
C ILE A 393 -27.34 41.47 10.52
N LEU A 394 -26.77 41.47 9.32
CA LEU A 394 -25.34 41.47 9.11
C LEU A 394 -24.83 42.91 9.14
N LEU A 395 -23.81 43.17 9.95
CA LEU A 395 -23.17 44.48 10.08
C LEU A 395 -22.13 44.67 8.96
N ASP A 396 -22.08 45.86 8.36
CA ASP A 396 -21.12 46.15 7.30
C ASP A 396 -19.69 46.31 7.87
N GLY A 397 -18.77 45.45 7.43
CA GLY A 397 -17.46 45.16 8.04
C GLY A 397 -16.42 46.29 8.11
N LYS A 398 -16.70 47.52 7.64
CA LYS A 398 -15.74 48.65 7.69
C LYS A 398 -15.58 49.29 9.08
N ARG A 399 -16.51 49.05 10.00
CA ARG A 399 -16.46 49.51 11.41
C ARG A 399 -16.67 48.39 12.44
N ALA A 400 -17.02 47.18 11.99
CA ALA A 400 -17.20 46.02 12.86
C ALA A 400 -15.86 45.35 13.26
N GLY A 401 -14.80 45.54 12.45
CA GLY A 401 -13.44 45.04 12.74
C GLY A 401 -12.65 45.98 13.66
N ASN A 402 -12.99 46.01 14.94
CA ASN A 402 -12.28 46.56 16.12
C ASN A 402 -11.62 47.96 16.01
N PRO A 403 -12.12 48.94 16.79
CA PRO A 403 -11.54 49.17 18.13
C PRO A 403 -12.57 49.13 19.29
N GLN A 404 -13.83 48.81 19.00
CA GLN A 404 -14.91 48.73 19.99
C GLN A 404 -15.55 47.34 19.87
N ALA A 405 -14.89 46.33 20.46
CA ALA A 405 -15.29 44.93 20.39
C ALA A 405 -16.76 44.75 20.78
N LEU A 406 -17.63 44.58 19.77
CA LEU A 406 -19.01 44.17 19.98
C LEU A 406 -18.98 42.79 20.62
N ARG A 407 -19.62 42.65 21.79
CA ARG A 407 -19.66 41.39 22.52
C ARG A 407 -21.02 40.75 22.33
N ALA A 408 -21.02 39.43 22.18
CA ALA A 408 -22.25 38.65 22.20
C ALA A 408 -23.01 38.96 23.51
N GLY A 409 -24.32 39.21 23.40
CA GLY A 409 -25.20 39.58 24.50
C GLY A 409 -25.40 41.09 24.71
N MET A 410 -24.73 41.98 23.96
CA MET A 410 -25.00 43.43 24.03
C MET A 410 -26.39 43.77 23.48
N SER A 411 -27.16 44.60 24.19
CA SER A 411 -28.43 45.13 23.72
C SER A 411 -28.24 46.15 22.59
N ALA A 412 -29.16 46.11 21.63
CA ALA A 412 -29.17 46.98 20.47
C ALA A 412 -30.58 47.49 20.16
N TYR A 413 -30.63 48.69 19.60
CA TYR A 413 -31.81 49.27 18.97
C TYR A 413 -31.63 49.25 17.46
N VAL A 414 -32.61 48.72 16.74
CA VAL A 414 -32.51 48.47 15.30
C VAL A 414 -33.64 49.17 14.58
N VAL A 415 -33.30 49.88 13.50
CA VAL A 415 -34.24 50.51 12.57
C VAL A 415 -34.02 49.94 11.17
N VAL A 416 -35.02 49.28 10.61
CA VAL A 416 -35.01 48.79 9.22
C VAL A 416 -35.73 49.78 8.33
N ARG A 417 -35.08 50.19 7.23
CA ARG A 417 -35.68 51.07 6.22
C ARG A 417 -36.50 50.22 5.26
N THR A 418 -37.81 50.36 5.34
CA THR A 418 -38.77 49.68 4.47
C THR A 418 -39.05 50.58 3.26
N LYS A 419 -38.58 50.16 2.08
CA LYS A 419 -38.86 50.82 0.80
C LYS A 419 -40.16 50.35 0.20
#